data_AF-A0A1Y3EJ97-F1
#
_entry.id   AF-A0A1Y3EJ97-F1
#
_cell.length_a   1.000
_cell.length_b   1.000
_cell.length_c   1.000
_cell.angle_alpha   90.00
_cell.angle_beta   90.00
_cell.angle_gamma   90.00
#
_symmetry.space_group_name_H-M   'P 1'
#
loop_
_entity.id
_entity.type
_entity.pdbx_description
1 polymer ?
#
loop_
_entity_poly.entity_id
_entity_poly.type
_entity_poly.pdbx_seq_one_letter_code
_entity_poly.pdbx_strand_id
1 'polypeptide(L)' 'MKSTEKMLITGHSNGNICLRNPLNFSLLQEMNAHSGSLSDFVIRGSHLVTCGFSSA' A
#
# COMPACT_ATOMS: atom_id res chain seq x y z
N MET A 1 3.41 12.04 -23.43
CA MET A 1 2.99 10.70 -22.96
C MET A 1 3.14 10.70 -21.44
N LYS A 2 2.04 10.65 -20.66
CA LYS A 2 2.17 10.53 -19.20
C LYS A 2 2.68 9.12 -18.90
N SER A 3 3.89 9.00 -18.37
CA SER A 3 4.40 7.73 -17.87
C SER A 3 3.54 7.32 -16.69
N THR A 4 2.69 6.31 -16.85
CA THR A 4 2.12 5.61 -15.70
C THR A 4 3.25 4.77 -15.11
N GLU A 5 3.92 5.29 -14.08
CA GLU A 5 4.87 4.51 -13.33
C GLU A 5 4.16 3.30 -12.73
N LYS A 6 4.59 2.10 -13.14
CA LYS A 6 4.09 0.85 -12.55
C LYS A 6 4.66 0.75 -11.15
N MET A 7 3.78 0.54 -10.18
CA MET A 7 4.14 0.39 -8.77
C MET A 7 3.66 -0.97 -8.28
N LEU A 8 4.45 -1.58 -7.42
CA LEU A 8 4.03 -2.73 -6.62
C LEU A 8 3.49 -2.20 -5.29
N ILE A 9 2.29 -2.63 -4.90
CA ILE A 9 1.71 -2.33 -3.58
C ILE A 9 1.85 -3.56 -2.70
N THR A 10 2.46 -3.41 -1.53
CA THR A 10 2.62 -4.49 -0.54
C THR A 10 2.01 -4.09 0.79
N GLY A 11 1.19 -4.96 1.37
CA GLY A 11 0.67 -4.81 2.72
C GLY A 11 1.57 -5.47 3.76
N HIS A 12 1.64 -4.87 4.95
CA HIS A 12 2.38 -5.39 6.11
C HIS A 12 1.41 -5.68 7.27
N SER A 13 1.70 -6.72 8.05
CA SER A 13 0.83 -7.18 9.15
C SER A 13 0.63 -6.15 10.27
N ASN A 14 1.50 -5.14 10.34
CA ASN A 14 1.44 -4.02 11.29
C ASN A 14 0.51 -2.88 10.84
N GLY A 15 -0.24 -3.04 9.75
CA GLY A 15 -1.17 -2.01 9.26
C GLY A 15 -0.61 -1.11 8.16
N ASN A 16 0.66 -1.27 7.76
CA ASN A 16 1.28 -0.42 6.76
C ASN A 16 1.03 -0.91 5.33
N ILE A 17 0.91 0.04 4.41
CA ILE A 17 0.98 -0.17 2.96
C ILE A 17 2.27 0.47 2.44
N CYS A 18 3.02 -0.27 1.62
CA CYS A 18 4.20 0.23 0.94
C CYS A 18 3.99 0.23 -0.57
N LEU A 19 4.32 1.36 -1.21
CA LEU A 19 4.53 1.48 -2.65
C LEU A 19 5.99 1.19 -2.95
N ARG A 20 6.24 0.26 -3.87
CA ARG A 20 7.57 -0.22 -4.23
C ARG A 20 7.79 -0.18 -5.73
N ASN A 21 9.05 0.00 -6.12
CA ASN A 21 9.45 -0.20 -7.50
C ASN A 21 9.35 -1.70 -7.84
N PRO A 22 8.61 -2.11 -8.89
CA PRO A 22 8.39 -3.52 -9.20
C PRO A 22 9.62 -4.23 -9.77
N LEU A 23 10.65 -3.51 -10.22
CA LEU A 23 11.86 -4.09 -10.81
C LEU A 23 12.93 -4.43 -9.77
N ASN A 24 13.04 -3.63 -8.71
CA ASN A 24 14.09 -3.78 -7.69
C ASN A 24 13.56 -3.80 -6.25
N PHE A 25 12.24 -3.76 -6.06
CA PHE A 25 11.55 -3.81 -4.76
C PHE A 25 11.89 -2.68 -3.79
N SER A 26 12.63 -1.67 -4.24
CA SER A 26 12.95 -0.48 -3.44
C SER A 26 11.68 0.22 -2.98
N LEU A 27 11.71 0.72 -1.74
CA LEU A 27 10.61 1.46 -1.15
C LEU A 27 10.52 2.84 -1.82
N LEU A 28 9.35 3.16 -2.36
CA LEU A 28 9.04 4.48 -2.91
C LEU A 28 8.30 5.33 -1.88
N GLN A 29 7.32 4.74 -1.21
CA GLN A 29 6.53 5.41 -0.18
C GLN A 29 5.96 4.37 0.80
N GLU A 30 5.83 4.78 2.06
CA GLU A 30 5.14 4.03 3.11
C GLU A 30 3.94 4.83 3.62
N MET A 31 2.85 4.14 3.90
CA MET A 31 1.58 4.70 4.38
C MET A 31 1.10 3.90 5.59
N ASN A 32 0.86 4.58 6.70
CA ASN A 32 0.30 3.99 7.91
C ASN A 32 -1.23 3.93 7.77
N ALA A 33 -1.75 2.89 7.13
CA ALA A 33 -3.19 2.78 6.83
C ALA A 33 -4.02 2.42 8.08
N HIS A 34 -3.48 1.56 8.94
CA HIS A 34 -4.12 1.14 10.19
C HIS A 34 -3.08 1.15 11.32
N SER A 35 -3.49 1.57 12.53
CA SER A 35 -2.60 1.59 13.71
C SER A 35 -2.42 0.21 14.36
N GLY A 36 -3.21 -0.79 13.96
CA GLY A 36 -3.12 -2.16 14.44
C GLY A 36 -2.63 -3.11 13.36
N SER A 37 -3.53 -3.57 12.50
CA SER A 37 -3.21 -4.55 11.45
C SER A 37 -3.94 -4.27 10.14
N LEU A 38 -3.35 -4.71 9.03
CA LEU A 38 -3.96 -4.71 7.71
C LEU A 38 -4.50 -6.11 7.41
N SER A 39 -5.75 -6.19 6.99
CA SER A 39 -6.39 -7.46 6.62
C SER A 39 -6.44 -7.66 5.11
N ASP A 40 -6.80 -6.63 4.36
CA ASP A 40 -6.88 -6.69 2.90
C ASP A 40 -6.74 -5.29 2.26
N PHE A 41 -6.44 -5.24 0.97
CA PHE A 41 -6.45 -4.01 0.18
C PHE A 41 -6.77 -4.27 -1.29
N VAL A 42 -7.35 -3.27 -1.95
CA VAL A 42 -7.64 -3.31 -3.39
C VAL A 42 -7.40 -1.96 -4.05
N ILE A 43 -7.01 -1.99 -5.32
CA ILE A 43 -6.86 -0.80 -6.17
C ILE A 43 -8.09 -0.70 -7.07
N ARG A 44 -8.76 0.46 -7.07
CA ARG A 44 -9.84 0.77 -8.01
C ARG A 44 -9.61 2.14 -8.65
N GLY A 45 -9.10 2.15 -9.88
CA GLY A 45 -8.70 3.38 -10.56
C GLY A 45 -7.55 4.06 -9.84
N SER A 46 -7.74 5.31 -9.42
CA SER A 46 -6.76 6.08 -8.64
C SER A 46 -6.91 5.94 -7.12
N HIS A 47 -7.76 5.03 -6.64
CA HIS A 47 -8.03 4.85 -5.22
C HIS A 47 -7.43 3.54 -4.72
N LEU A 48 -6.73 3.64 -3.59
CA LEU A 48 -6.35 2.52 -2.76
C LEU A 48 -7.38 2.41 -1.64
N VAL A 49 -8.02 1.25 -1.52
CA VAL A 49 -8.96 0.94 -0.44
C VAL A 49 -8.33 -0.13 0.44
N THR A 50 -8.33 0.09 1.74
CA THR A 50 -7.77 -0.84 2.74
C THR A 50 -8.82 -1.20 3.78
N CYS A 51 -8.70 -2.39 4.36
CA CYS A 51 -9.42 -2.73 5.58
C CYS A 51 -8.49 -3.42 6.58
N GLY A 52 -8.79 -3.22 7.86
CA GLY A 52 -7.92 -3.64 8.94
C GLY A 52 -8.41 -3.16 10.30
N PHE A 53 -7.66 -3.50 11.33
CA PHE A 53 -7.93 -3.10 12.71
C PHE A 53 -7.10 -1.88 13.08
N SER A 54 -7.74 -0.87 13.65
CA SER A 54 -7.06 0.27 14.27
C SER A 54 -7.20 0.18 15.78
N SER A 55 -6.08 0.31 16.48
CA SER A 55 -6.00 0.45 17.93
C SER A 55 -6.72 1.73 18.36
N ALA A 56 -7.50 1.64 19.45
CA ALA A 56 -8.19 2.77 20.08
C ALA A 56 -7.22 3.71 20.81
#